data_AF-A0A362XA53-F1
#
_entry.id   AF-A0A362XA53-F1
#
_cell.length_a   1.000
_cell.length_b   1.000
_cell.length_c   1.000
_cell.angle_alpha   90.00
_cell.angle_beta   90.00
_cell.angle_gamma   90.00
#
_symmetry.space_group_name_H-M   'P 1'
#
loop_
_entity.id
_entity.type
_entity.pdbx_description
1 polymer ?
#
loop_
_entity_poly.entity_id
_entity_poly.type
_entity_poly.pdbx_seq_one_letter_code
_entity_poly.pdbx_strand_id
1 'polypeptide(L)'
;NKVETKVQLVHKPTGIQISCSESRSQHDNRATAMQMLRSQLYEIELRKRMEARREIEDSKMKIEWGSQIRNYVMHPYKLVKDVRTSVETGNVEAVMNGEIDLFLKAFLMSNGQKQTEDEF
;
A
#
# COMPACT_ATOMS: atom_id res chain seq x y z
N ASN A 1 -33.04 -35.58 27.76
CA ASN A 1 -32.93 -34.13 27.96
C ASN A 1 -31.78 -33.57 27.14
N LYS A 2 -32.05 -33.00 25.96
CA LYS A 2 -31.02 -32.37 25.11
C LYS A 2 -31.31 -30.88 25.02
N VAL A 3 -30.51 -30.08 25.72
CA VAL A 3 -30.42 -28.63 25.48
C VAL A 3 -29.44 -28.44 24.33
N GLU A 4 -29.89 -27.84 23.24
CA GLU A 4 -29.04 -27.54 22.08
C GLU A 4 -28.28 -26.24 22.33
N THR A 5 -27.00 -26.35 22.67
CA THR A 5 -26.16 -25.19 23.01
C THR A 5 -25.30 -24.69 21.84
N LYS A 6 -25.19 -25.49 20.77
CA LYS A 6 -24.40 -25.16 19.57
C LYS A 6 -25.00 -23.96 18.85
N VAL A 7 -24.15 -22.99 18.50
CA VAL A 7 -24.53 -21.81 17.71
C VAL A 7 -23.84 -21.86 16.35
N GLN A 8 -24.60 -21.55 15.30
CA GLN A 8 -24.09 -21.33 13.94
C GLN A 8 -24.43 -19.89 13.52
N LEU A 9 -23.42 -19.14 13.10
CA LEU A 9 -23.54 -17.79 12.58
C LEU A 9 -23.12 -17.77 11.11
N VAL A 10 -23.91 -17.08 10.29
CA VAL A 10 -23.60 -16.86 8.87
C VAL A 10 -23.61 -15.36 8.60
N HIS A 11 -22.48 -14.83 8.16
CA HIS A 11 -22.38 -13.46 7.68
C HIS A 11 -22.75 -13.42 6.21
N LYS A 12 -24.02 -13.12 5.91
CA LYS A 12 -24.58 -13.13 4.55
C LYS A 12 -23.74 -12.36 3.51
N PRO A 13 -23.20 -11.16 3.80
CA PRO A 13 -22.44 -10.39 2.79
C PRO A 13 -21.12 -11.03 2.37
N THR A 14 -20.40 -11.69 3.29
CA THR A 14 -19.09 -12.31 2.99
C THR A 14 -19.17 -13.83 2.84
N GLY A 15 -20.31 -14.44 3.13
CA GLY A 15 -20.50 -15.89 3.10
C GLY A 15 -19.81 -16.65 4.25
N ILE A 16 -19.18 -15.96 5.21
CA ILE A 16 -18.46 -16.58 6.32
C ILE A 16 -19.44 -17.33 7.23
N GLN A 17 -19.15 -18.60 7.50
CA GLN A 17 -19.92 -19.45 8.40
C GLN A 17 -19.04 -19.84 9.60
N ILE A 18 -19.53 -19.62 10.81
CA ILE A 18 -18.83 -19.93 12.06
C ILE A 18 -19.76 -20.75 12.93
N SER A 19 -19.24 -21.84 13.48
CA SER A 19 -19.95 -22.67 14.44
C SER A 19 -19.18 -22.76 15.75
N CYS A 20 -19.85 -22.55 16.88
CA CYS A 20 -19.27 -22.66 18.21
C CYS A 20 -20.13 -23.58 19.10
N SER A 21 -19.48 -24.52 19.79
CA SER A 21 -20.11 -25.47 20.71
C SER A 21 -19.25 -25.73 21.95
N GLU A 22 -18.43 -24.75 22.34
CA GLU A 22 -17.43 -24.90 23.41
C GLU A 22 -18.05 -24.90 24.81
N SER A 23 -19.05 -24.05 25.05
CA SER A 23 -19.74 -23.90 26.33
C SER A 23 -21.07 -24.68 26.37
N ARG A 24 -21.51 -24.98 27.60
CA ARG A 24 -22.84 -25.49 27.92
C ARG A 24 -23.92 -24.39 27.87
N SER A 25 -23.53 -23.13 27.66
CA SER A 25 -24.41 -21.97 27.49
C SER A 25 -24.48 -21.54 26.02
N GLN A 26 -25.70 -21.37 25.51
CA GLN A 26 -25.92 -20.85 24.15
C GLN A 26 -25.46 -19.39 24.03
N HIS A 27 -25.61 -18.58 25.08
CA HIS A 27 -25.22 -17.18 25.07
C HIS A 27 -23.70 -17.03 24.94
N ASP A 28 -22.94 -17.86 25.66
CA ASP A 28 -21.47 -17.84 25.61
C ASP A 28 -21.00 -18.27 24.22
N ASN A 29 -21.56 -19.36 23.68
CA ASN A 29 -21.24 -19.82 22.32
C ASN A 29 -21.56 -18.76 21.25
N ARG A 30 -22.64 -17.97 21.44
CA ARG A 30 -22.98 -16.86 20.55
C ARG A 30 -21.97 -15.71 20.66
N ALA A 31 -21.53 -15.38 21.87
CA ALA A 31 -20.54 -14.33 22.09
C ALA A 31 -19.19 -14.70 21.46
N THR A 32 -18.72 -15.93 21.68
CA THR A 32 -17.49 -16.46 21.08
C THR A 32 -17.57 -16.50 19.56
N ALA A 33 -18.67 -17.01 18.99
CA ALA A 33 -18.86 -17.05 17.55
C ALA A 33 -18.88 -15.63 16.92
N MET A 34 -19.44 -14.64 17.62
CA MET A 34 -19.42 -13.24 17.17
C MET A 34 -18.01 -12.63 17.24
N GLN A 35 -17.23 -12.95 18.27
CA GLN A 35 -15.84 -12.51 18.38
C GLN A 35 -14.98 -13.09 17.24
N MET A 36 -15.12 -14.38 16.96
CA MET A 36 -14.45 -15.03 15.83
C MET A 36 -14.86 -14.39 14.50
N LEU A 37 -16.15 -14.10 14.30
CA LEU A 37 -16.63 -13.45 13.09
C LEU A 37 -15.99 -12.07 12.89
N ARG A 38 -15.96 -11.24 13.93
CA ARG A 38 -15.34 -9.91 13.87
C ARG A 38 -13.85 -9.99 13.54
N SER A 39 -13.14 -10.95 14.13
CA SER A 39 -11.71 -11.16 13.85
C SER A 39 -11.48 -11.51 12.38
N GLN A 40 -12.25 -12.44 11.81
CA GLN A 40 -12.12 -12.81 10.40
C GLN A 40 -12.48 -11.65 9.45
N LEU A 41 -13.54 -10.90 9.76
CA LEU A 41 -13.90 -9.72 8.96
C LEU A 41 -12.82 -8.65 8.99
N TYR A 42 -12.21 -8.43 10.16
CA TYR A 42 -11.10 -7.49 10.30
C TYR A 42 -9.87 -7.94 9.49
N GLU A 43 -9.53 -9.23 9.53
CA GLU A 43 -8.42 -9.78 8.76
C GLU A 43 -8.61 -9.60 7.24
N ILE A 44 -9.83 -9.81 6.74
CA ILE A 44 -10.16 -9.59 5.32
C ILE A 44 -9.95 -8.11 4.94
N GLU A 45 -10.46 -7.18 5.76
CA GLU A 45 -10.31 -5.76 5.51
C GLU A 45 -8.84 -5.32 5.58
N LEU A 46 -8.09 -5.85 6.54
CA LEU A 46 -6.65 -5.58 6.66
C LEU A 46 -5.90 -6.10 5.44
N ARG A 47 -6.20 -7.32 4.97
CA ARG A 47 -5.61 -7.90 3.76
C ARG A 47 -5.89 -7.02 2.54
N LYS A 48 -7.13 -6.57 2.33
CA LYS A 48 -7.48 -5.65 1.23
C LYS A 48 -6.67 -4.35 1.27
N ARG A 49 -6.49 -3.76 2.46
CA ARG A 49 -5.66 -2.56 2.62
C ARG A 49 -4.18 -2.82 2.33
N MET A 50 -3.67 -3.97 2.75
CA MET A 50 -2.30 -4.37 2.46
C MET A 50 -2.08 -4.64 0.97
N GLU A 51 -3.03 -5.29 0.30
CA GLU A 51 -3.00 -5.53 -1.16
C GLU A 51 -2.99 -4.20 -1.92
N ALA A 52 -3.89 -3.27 -1.62
CA ALA A 52 -3.90 -1.95 -2.24
C ALA A 52 -2.60 -1.16 -2.02
N ARG A 53 -2.00 -1.26 -0.83
CA ARG A 53 -0.67 -0.66 -0.55
C ARG A 53 0.43 -1.35 -1.35
N ARG A 54 0.37 -2.69 -1.42
CA ARG A 54 1.35 -3.51 -2.12
C ARG A 54 1.35 -3.23 -3.62
N GLU A 55 0.19 -3.04 -4.25
CA GLU A 55 0.12 -2.62 -5.66
C GLU A 55 0.88 -1.30 -5.91
N ILE A 56 0.75 -0.34 -4.99
CA ILE A 56 1.48 0.93 -5.05
C ILE A 56 2.98 0.71 -4.80
N GLU A 57 3.35 -0.15 -3.86
CA GLU A 57 4.75 -0.44 -3.54
C GLU A 57 5.46 -1.26 -4.61
N ASP A 58 4.78 -2.22 -5.24
CA ASP A 58 5.31 -3.06 -6.32
C ASP A 58 5.60 -2.22 -7.57
N SER A 59 4.93 -1.07 -7.74
CA SER A 59 5.27 -0.08 -8.78
C SER A 59 6.58 0.66 -8.50
N LYS A 60 7.07 0.66 -7.25
CA LYS A 60 8.34 1.29 -6.90
C LYS A 60 9.49 0.39 -7.34
N MET A 61 10.55 1.02 -7.83
CA MET A 61 11.78 0.30 -8.16
C MET A 61 12.42 -0.25 -6.88
N LYS A 62 13.05 -1.42 -6.99
CA LYS A 62 13.76 -2.06 -5.87
C LYS A 62 14.91 -1.16 -5.39
N ILE A 63 15.28 -1.26 -4.11
CA ILE A 63 16.42 -0.52 -3.55
C ILE A 63 17.71 -1.26 -3.92
N GLU A 64 18.03 -1.26 -5.21
CA GLU A 64 19.20 -1.93 -5.78
C GLU A 64 20.09 -0.90 -6.50
N TRP A 65 21.38 -1.24 -6.65
CA TRP A 65 22.31 -0.42 -7.42
C TRP A 65 21.82 -0.29 -8.86
N GLY A 66 21.57 0.95 -9.32
CA GLY A 66 20.98 1.24 -10.63
C GLY A 66 19.50 1.64 -10.60
N SER A 67 18.81 1.47 -9.47
CA SER A 67 17.42 1.92 -9.31
C SER A 67 17.27 3.36 -8.77
N GLN A 68 18.36 4.13 -8.81
CA GLN A 68 18.42 5.50 -8.30
C GLN A 68 17.79 6.47 -9.32
N ILE A 69 16.88 7.33 -8.85
CA ILE A 69 16.23 8.34 -9.70
C ILE A 69 17.02 9.65 -9.78
N ARG A 70 17.82 9.98 -8.76
CA ARG A 70 18.52 11.25 -8.66
C ARG A 70 19.79 11.13 -7.85
N ASN A 71 20.87 11.69 -8.39
CA ASN A 71 22.17 11.77 -7.74
C ASN A 71 22.31 13.13 -7.07
N TYR A 72 22.68 13.12 -5.78
CA TYR A 72 23.02 14.31 -5.00
C TYR A 72 24.50 14.24 -4.65
N VAL A 73 25.33 15.01 -5.35
CA VAL A 73 26.76 15.11 -5.09
C VAL A 73 27.01 16.43 -4.37
N MET A 74 27.48 16.37 -3.13
CA MET A 74 27.81 17.56 -2.34
C MET A 74 29.31 17.89 -2.40
N HIS A 75 30.14 16.87 -2.58
CA HIS A 75 31.59 16.98 -2.72
C HIS A 75 32.09 15.95 -3.75
N PRO A 76 33.10 16.28 -4.57
CA PRO A 76 33.89 17.52 -4.57
C PRO A 76 33.23 18.70 -5.29
N TYR A 77 32.19 18.46 -6.09
CA TYR A 77 31.38 19.47 -6.77
C TYR A 77 29.92 19.34 -6.33
N LYS A 78 29.25 20.47 -6.13
CA LYS A 78 27.84 20.54 -5.76
C LYS A 78 26.98 20.35 -7.01
N LEU A 79 26.36 19.19 -7.17
CA LEU A 79 25.51 18.86 -8.32
C LEU A 79 24.36 17.94 -7.90
N VAL A 80 23.15 18.30 -8.30
CA VAL A 80 21.99 17.41 -8.26
C VAL A 80 21.59 17.09 -9.69
N LYS A 81 21.47 15.80 -10.04
CA LYS A 81 21.10 15.33 -11.39
C LYS A 81 20.02 14.26 -11.33
N ASP A 82 18.88 14.50 -11.97
CA ASP A 82 17.82 13.50 -12.15
C ASP A 82 18.15 12.61 -13.36
N VAL A 83 18.26 11.30 -13.15
CA VAL A 83 18.69 10.34 -14.17
C VAL A 83 17.57 10.07 -15.18
N ARG A 84 16.32 10.33 -14.79
CA ARG A 84 15.15 10.05 -15.65
C ARG A 84 14.90 11.16 -16.68
N THR A 85 15.14 12.41 -16.28
CA THR A 85 14.88 13.60 -17.13
C THR A 85 16.14 14.28 -17.61
N SER A 86 17.31 13.84 -17.15
CA SER A 86 18.62 14.47 -17.41
C SER A 86 18.74 15.93 -16.93
N VAL A 87 17.77 16.44 -16.19
CA VAL A 87 17.83 17.80 -15.61
C VAL A 87 18.81 17.82 -14.44
N GLU A 88 19.63 18.86 -14.38
CA GLU A 88 20.63 19.04 -13.34
C GLU A 88 20.68 20.49 -12.82
N THR A 89 21.12 20.66 -11.57
CA THR A 89 21.34 21.97 -10.95
C THR A 89 22.56 21.94 -10.04
N GLY A 90 23.34 23.02 -10.05
CA GLY A 90 24.49 23.20 -9.16
C GLY A 90 24.11 23.71 -7.76
N ASN A 91 22.89 24.24 -7.58
CA ASN A 91 22.45 24.77 -6.28
C ASN A 91 21.85 23.65 -5.41
N VAL A 92 22.73 22.79 -4.86
CA VAL A 92 22.31 21.66 -4.02
C VAL A 92 21.57 22.13 -2.76
N GLU A 93 21.98 23.26 -2.18
CA GLU A 93 21.41 23.77 -0.93
C GLU A 93 19.92 24.12 -1.09
N ALA A 94 19.57 24.81 -2.16
CA ALA A 94 18.18 25.14 -2.46
C ALA A 94 17.31 23.87 -2.64
N VAL A 95 17.84 22.87 -3.34
CA VAL A 95 17.13 21.59 -3.55
C VAL A 95 16.91 20.86 -2.22
N MET A 96 17.91 20.86 -1.34
CA MET A 96 17.79 20.26 0.01
C MET A 96 16.81 21.03 0.90
N ASN A 97 16.69 22.34 0.69
CA ASN A 97 15.70 23.20 1.35
C ASN A 97 14.28 23.11 0.74
N GLY A 98 14.06 22.22 -0.24
CA GLY A 98 12.74 21.90 -0.77
C GLY A 98 12.45 22.44 -2.16
N GLU A 99 13.37 23.16 -2.81
CA GLU A 99 13.20 23.64 -4.19
C GLU A 99 13.38 22.49 -5.21
N ILE A 100 12.44 21.54 -5.21
CA ILE A 100 12.43 20.35 -6.10
C ILE A 100 11.49 20.50 -7.31
N ASP A 101 10.78 21.62 -7.41
CA ASP A 101 9.75 21.87 -8.43
C ASP A 101 10.29 21.74 -9.85
N LEU A 102 11.54 22.15 -10.08
CA LEU A 102 12.23 22.00 -11.36
C LEU A 102 12.23 20.54 -11.83
N PHE A 103 12.57 19.61 -10.93
CA PHE A 103 12.62 18.19 -11.25
C PHE A 103 11.22 17.58 -11.37
N LEU A 104 10.29 18.01 -10.52
CA LEU A 104 8.90 17.54 -10.57
C LEU A 104 8.25 17.90 -11.91
N LYS A 105 8.37 19.18 -12.31
CA LYS A 105 7.85 19.68 -13.58
C LYS A 105 8.46 18.94 -14.77
N ALA A 106 9.78 18.76 -14.77
CA ALA A 106 10.47 18.03 -15.83
C ALA A 106 9.98 16.57 -15.95
N PHE A 107 9.78 15.89 -14.82
CA PHE A 107 9.29 14.51 -14.82
C PHE A 107 7.85 14.39 -15.31
N LEU A 108 6.97 15.28 -14.85
CA LEU A 108 5.57 15.31 -15.27
C LEU A 108 5.43 15.63 -16.76
N MET A 109 6.23 16.57 -17.29
CA MET A 109 6.24 16.88 -18.72
C MET A 109 6.74 15.70 -19.57
N SER A 110 7.83 15.05 -19.15
CA SER A 110 8.38 13.91 -19.88
C SER A 110 7.45 12.69 -19.88
N ASN A 111 6.76 12.42 -18.76
CA ASN A 111 5.80 11.31 -18.67
C ASN A 111 4.45 11.63 -19.31
N GLY A 112 3.99 12.88 -19.24
CA GLY A 112 2.74 13.31 -19.87
C GLY A 112 2.78 13.28 -21.39
N GLN A 113 3.96 13.49 -22.00
CA GLN A 113 4.15 13.40 -23.45
C GLN A 113 4.16 11.96 -23.98
N LYS A 114 4.62 10.97 -23.18
CA LYS A 114 4.68 9.57 -23.61
C LYS A 114 3.31 8.94 -23.88
N GLN A 115 2.23 9.46 -23.30
CA GLN A 115 0.88 8.91 -23.54
C GLN A 115 0.29 9.34 -24.90
N THR A 116 0.86 10.34 -25.58
CA THR A 116 0.29 10.88 -26.83
C THR A 116 0.87 10.25 -28.10
N GLU A 117 1.98 9.51 -27.99
CA GLU A 117 2.68 8.95 -29.15
C GLU A 117 2.26 7.52 -29.53
N ASP A 118 1.49 6.82 -28.66
CA ASP A 118 1.05 5.44 -28.89
C ASP A 118 -0.32 5.33 -29.63
N GLU A 119 -0.87 6.42 -30.17
CA GLU A 119 -2.16 6.45 -30.88
C GLU A 119 -2.11 6.69 -32.40
N PHE A 120 -0.95 6.52 -33.08
CA PHE A 120 -0.85 6.68 -34.54
C PHE A 120 -0.14 5.52 -35.25
#